data_AF-A0A8T5BUV1-F1
#
_entry.id   AF-A0A8T5BUV1-F1
#
_cell.length_a   1.000
_cell.length_b   1.000
_cell.length_c   1.000
_cell.angle_alpha   90.00
_cell.angle_beta   90.00
_cell.angle_gamma   90.00
#
_symmetry.space_group_name_H-M   'P 1'
#
loop_
_entity.id
_entity.type
_entity.pdbx_description
1 polymer ?
#
loop_
_entity_poly.entity_id
_entity_poly.type
_entity_poly.pdbx_seq_one_letter_code
_entity_poly.pdbx_strand_id
1 'polypeptide(L)'
;MEVIAAYAGAAGADNQLIAKILQSNTAEEAAAILREVGLAERTFNLIAERIRAKCMAKVGGKAEIAVIIISINGEILGKCGKVERIEEWQKST
;
A
#
# COMPACT_ATOMS: atom_id res chain seq x y z
N MET A 1 8.35 -6.10 -6.70
CA MET A 1 8.92 -4.89 -6.07
C MET A 1 8.59 -3.61 -6.84
N GLU A 2 8.57 -3.70 -8.16
CA GLU A 2 8.31 -2.69 -9.19
C GLU A 2 7.09 -1.81 -8.90
N VAL A 3 6.00 -2.40 -8.38
CA VAL A 3 4.80 -1.64 -8.00
C VAL A 3 5.12 -0.66 -6.87
N ILE A 4 5.74 -1.11 -5.78
CA ILE A 4 6.10 -0.25 -4.64
C ILE A 4 7.06 0.84 -5.12
N ALA A 5 8.07 0.49 -5.91
CA ALA A 5 9.04 1.44 -6.45
C ALA A 5 8.40 2.53 -7.34
N ALA A 6 7.49 2.14 -8.24
CA ALA A 6 6.80 3.09 -9.11
C ALA A 6 5.92 4.07 -8.32
N TYR A 7 5.17 3.58 -7.34
CA TYR A 7 4.32 4.43 -6.50
C TYR A 7 5.12 5.24 -5.48
N ALA A 8 6.28 4.74 -5.03
CA ALA A 8 7.22 5.51 -4.23
C ALA A 8 7.74 6.71 -5.02
N GLY A 9 8.12 6.53 -6.28
CA GLY A 9 8.50 7.63 -7.18
C GLY A 9 7.36 8.64 -7.35
N ALA A 10 6.13 8.17 -7.56
CA ALA A 10 4.94 9.03 -7.61
C ALA A 10 4.66 9.76 -6.28
N ALA A 11 5.09 9.19 -5.15
CA ALA A 11 4.99 9.80 -3.82
C ALA A 11 6.13 10.78 -3.51
N GLY A 12 7.15 10.88 -4.37
CA GLY A 12 8.29 11.79 -4.23
C GLY A 12 9.61 11.13 -3.82
N ALA A 13 9.71 9.80 -3.88
CA ALA A 13 10.99 9.10 -3.69
C ALA A 13 11.98 9.48 -4.79
N ASP A 14 13.23 9.73 -4.41
CA ASP A 14 14.31 9.96 -5.36
C ASP A 14 14.83 8.65 -5.97
N ASN A 15 15.74 8.77 -6.94
CA ASN A 15 16.30 7.62 -7.64
C ASN A 15 17.07 6.67 -6.72
N GLN A 16 17.73 7.17 -5.66
CA GLN A 16 18.49 6.32 -4.73
C GLN A 16 17.54 5.47 -3.89
N LEU A 17 16.48 6.08 -3.38
CA LEU A 17 15.45 5.40 -2.62
C LEU A 17 14.68 4.38 -3.49
N ILE A 18 14.33 4.74 -4.72
CA ILE A 18 13.71 3.82 -5.69
C ILE A 18 14.61 2.62 -5.95
N ALA A 19 15.92 2.83 -6.15
CA ALA A 19 16.87 1.74 -6.35
C ALA A 19 16.97 0.82 -5.12
N LYS A 20 17.00 1.40 -3.90
CA LYS A 20 17.00 0.64 -2.64
C LYS A 20 15.74 -0.21 -2.49
N ILE A 21 14.57 0.35 -2.84
CA ILE A 21 13.30 -0.38 -2.86
C ILE A 21 13.38 -1.55 -3.84
N LEU A 22 13.83 -1.31 -5.08
CA LEU A 22 13.93 -2.36 -6.10
C LEU A 22 14.87 -3.52 -5.71
N GLN A 23 15.86 -3.26 -4.85
CA GLN A 23 16.79 -4.26 -4.31
C GLN A 23 16.26 -4.99 -3.07
N SER A 24 15.10 -4.58 -2.53
CA SER A 24 14.51 -5.24 -1.37
C SER A 24 13.99 -6.64 -1.73
N ASN A 25 14.17 -7.60 -0.83
CA ASN A 25 13.75 -8.98 -1.05
C ASN A 25 12.26 -9.16 -0.71
N THR A 26 11.76 -8.37 0.25
CA THR A 26 10.39 -8.48 0.76
C THR A 26 9.65 -7.16 0.69
N ALA A 27 8.31 -7.23 0.65
CA ALA A 27 7.47 -6.03 0.71
C ALA A 27 7.60 -5.31 2.06
N GLU A 28 7.83 -6.07 3.13
CA GLU A 28 8.08 -5.59 4.49
C GLU A 28 9.36 -4.76 4.57
N GLU A 29 10.46 -5.22 3.97
CA GLU A 29 11.71 -4.45 3.84
C GLU A 29 11.47 -3.14 3.09
N ALA A 30 10.78 -3.20 1.95
CA ALA A 30 10.46 -2.00 1.18
C ALA A 30 9.56 -1.02 1.95
N ALA A 31 8.59 -1.54 2.70
CA ALA A 31 7.72 -0.74 3.56
C ALA A 31 8.49 -0.07 4.71
N ALA A 32 9.45 -0.79 5.31
CA ALA A 32 10.33 -0.24 6.35
C ALA A 32 11.21 0.89 5.80
N ILE A 33 11.84 0.69 4.63
CA ILE A 33 12.63 1.71 3.94
C ILE A 33 11.79 2.98 3.68
N LEU A 34 10.57 2.81 3.18
CA LEU A 34 9.66 3.94 2.95
C LEU A 34 9.21 4.63 4.23
N ARG A 35 9.12 3.89 5.35
CA ARG A 35 8.73 4.42 6.65
C ARG A 35 9.82 5.28 7.26
N GLU A 36 11.09 4.86 7.11
CA GLU A 36 12.27 5.62 7.57
C GLU A 36 12.30 7.05 7.01
N VAL A 37 11.78 7.24 5.80
CA VAL A 37 11.76 8.54 5.10
C VAL A 37 10.38 9.21 5.08
N GLY A 38 9.39 8.65 5.80
CA GLY A 38 8.03 9.22 5.88
C GLY A 38 7.19 9.12 4.60
N LEU A 39 7.55 8.24 3.65
CA LEU A 39 6.83 8.07 2.38
C LEU A 39 5.92 6.84 2.32
N ALA A 40 5.95 5.98 3.35
CA ALA A 40 5.17 4.74 3.36
C ALA A 40 3.66 4.97 3.15
N GLU A 41 3.02 5.77 4.01
CA GLU A 41 1.57 5.98 3.95
C GLU A 41 1.12 6.52 2.59
N ARG A 42 1.80 7.56 2.08
CA ARG A 42 1.48 8.15 0.78
C ARG A 42 1.63 7.12 -0.36
N THR A 43 2.71 6.35 -0.34
CA THR A 43 2.97 5.31 -1.35
C THR A 43 1.88 4.24 -1.34
N PHE A 44 1.56 3.69 -0.18
CA PHE A 44 0.57 2.62 -0.07
C PHE A 44 -0.87 3.12 -0.27
N ASN A 45 -1.19 4.37 0.06
CA ASN A 45 -2.49 4.96 -0.29
C ASN A 45 -2.69 5.06 -1.81
N LEU A 46 -1.66 5.49 -2.56
CA LEU A 46 -1.74 5.52 -4.03
C LEU A 46 -1.91 4.10 -4.62
N ILE A 47 -1.25 3.10 -4.04
CA ILE A 47 -1.43 1.70 -4.42
C ILE A 47 -2.88 1.26 -4.13
N ALA A 48 -3.39 1.56 -2.94
CA ALA A 48 -4.75 1.23 -2.53
C ALA A 48 -5.81 1.88 -3.44
N GLU A 49 -5.62 3.15 -3.82
CA GLU A 49 -6.45 3.86 -4.79
C GLU A 49 -6.45 3.17 -6.16
N ARG A 50 -5.28 2.77 -6.66
CA ARG A 50 -5.19 2.05 -7.93
C ARG A 50 -5.92 0.71 -7.88
N ILE A 51 -5.76 -0.03 -6.79
CA ILE A 51 -6.47 -1.31 -6.59
C ILE A 51 -7.97 -1.06 -6.57
N ARG A 52 -8.44 -0.07 -5.79
CA ARG A 52 -9.87 0.28 -5.70
C ARG A 52 -10.43 0.62 -7.08
N ALA A 53 -9.75 1.48 -7.84
CA ALA A 53 -10.19 1.87 -9.19
C ALA A 53 -10.35 0.65 -10.13
N LYS A 54 -9.40 -0.29 -10.09
CA LYS A 54 -9.49 -1.53 -10.89
C LYS A 54 -10.65 -2.42 -10.44
N CYS A 55 -10.88 -2.56 -9.14
CA CYS A 55 -11.99 -3.35 -8.61
C CYS A 55 -13.34 -2.70 -8.92
N MET A 56 -13.48 -1.39 -8.73
CA MET A 56 -14.69 -0.63 -9.06
C MET A 56 -15.09 -0.78 -10.55
N ALA A 57 -14.11 -0.74 -11.46
CA ALA A 57 -14.35 -0.97 -12.88
C ALA A 57 -14.90 -2.38 -13.17
N LYS A 58 -14.40 -3.40 -12.46
CA LYS A 58 -14.87 -4.78 -12.62
C LYS A 58 -16.29 -5.00 -12.11
N VAL A 59 -16.69 -4.32 -11.03
CA VAL A 59 -18.06 -4.41 -10.48
C VAL A 59 -19.06 -3.49 -11.20
N GLY A 60 -18.60 -2.68 -12.16
CA GLY A 60 -19.44 -1.74 -12.90
C GLY A 60 -20.18 -0.75 -12.00
N GLY A 61 -19.58 -0.37 -10.87
CA GLY A 61 -20.20 0.53 -9.88
C GLY A 61 -21.36 -0.06 -9.07
N LYS A 62 -21.61 -1.38 -9.18
CA LYS A 62 -22.74 -2.03 -8.49
C LYS A 62 -22.45 -2.43 -7.04
N ALA A 63 -21.21 -2.26 -6.60
CA ALA A 63 -20.77 -2.53 -5.23
C ALA A 63 -19.78 -1.47 -4.78
N GLU A 64 -19.84 -1.10 -3.51
CA GLU A 64 -18.82 -0.26 -2.88
C GLU A 64 -17.59 -1.11 -2.57
N ILE A 65 -16.41 -0.60 -2.91
CA ILE A 65 -15.14 -1.28 -2.67
C ILE A 65 -14.28 -0.41 -1.76
N ALA A 66 -13.82 -1.00 -0.66
CA ALA A 66 -12.75 -0.45 0.17
C ALA A 66 -11.50 -1.34 0.06
N VAL A 67 -10.32 -0.73 0.19
CA VAL A 67 -9.03 -1.43 0.13
C VAL A 67 -8.23 -1.04 1.36
N ILE A 68 -7.68 -2.06 2.04
CA ILE A 68 -6.76 -1.90 3.16
C ILE A 68 -5.54 -2.76 2.86
N ILE A 69 -4.36 -2.17 2.95
CA ILE A 69 -3.08 -2.86 2.85
C ILE A 69 -2.50 -2.92 4.25
N ILE A 70 -2.18 -4.12 4.71
CA ILE A 70 -1.74 -4.42 6.07
C ILE A 70 -0.37 -5.11 6.02
N SER A 71 0.51 -4.78 6.95
CA SER A 71 1.78 -5.49 7.13
C SER A 71 1.54 -6.85 7.78
N ILE A 72 2.54 -7.75 7.71
CA ILE A 72 2.53 -9.02 8.45
C ILE A 72 2.31 -8.82 9.95
N ASN A 73 2.65 -7.66 10.51
CA ASN A 73 2.48 -7.34 11.93
C ASN A 73 1.10 -6.75 12.26
N GLY A 74 0.20 -6.63 11.28
CA GLY A 74 -1.15 -6.08 11.46
C GLY A 74 -1.22 -4.55 11.39
N GLU A 75 -0.13 -3.87 11.01
CA GLU A 75 -0.13 -2.42 10.84
C GLU A 75 -0.75 -2.03 9.51
N ILE A 76 -1.67 -1.07 9.50
CA ILE A 76 -2.23 -0.52 8.26
C ILE A 76 -1.14 0.32 7.56
N LEU A 77 -0.76 -0.11 6.36
CA LEU A 77 0.21 0.59 5.51
C LEU A 77 -0.46 1.64 4.63
N GLY A 78 -1.65 1.34 4.11
CA GLY A 78 -2.42 2.26 3.29
C GLY A 78 -3.86 1.81 3.11
N LYS A 79 -4.73 2.75 2.77
CA LYS A 79 -6.17 2.52 2.65
C LYS A 79 -6.81 3.42 1.60
N CYS A 80 -7.90 2.94 1.00
CA CYS A 80 -8.72 3.73 0.09
C CYS A 80 -10.20 3.30 0.17
N GLY A 81 -11.11 4.27 0.05
CA GLY A 81 -12.56 4.07 0.17
C GLY A 81 -13.05 4.27 1.60
N LYS A 82 -14.36 4.11 1.79
CA LYS A 82 -14.99 4.25 3.10
C LYS A 82 -14.67 3.01 3.94
N VAL A 83 -13.59 3.10 4.71
CA VAL A 83 -13.16 2.05 5.64
C VAL A 83 -13.82 2.31 6.99
N GLU A 84 -14.87 1.55 7.31
CA GLU A 84 -15.30 1.40 8.70
C GLU A 84 -14.27 0.53 9.43
N ARG A 85 -13.89 0.95 10.63
CA ARG A 85 -12.77 0.39 11.40
C ARG A 85 -12.94 -1.12 11.53
N ILE A 86 -12.00 -1.91 11.00
CA ILE A 86 -11.88 -3.33 11.34
C ILE A 86 -11.20 -3.36 12.71
N GLU A 87 -11.98 -3.54 13.78
CA GLU A 87 -11.49 -3.33 15.15
C GLU A 87 -10.41 -4.34 15.56
N GLU A 88 -10.32 -5.50 14.93
CA GLU A 88 -9.23 -6.46 15.17
C GLU A 88 -9.06 -7.40 13.97
N TRP A 89 -7.89 -7.42 13.34
CA TRP A 89 -7.47 -8.55 12.52
C TRP A 89 -6.84 -9.59 13.44
N GLN A 90 -7.63 -10.56 13.91
CA GLN A 90 -7.10 -11.67 14.67
C GLN A 90 -6.38 -12.64 13.73
N LYS A 91 -5.05 -12.80 13.90
CA LYS A 91 -4.31 -13.90 13.29
C LYS A 91 -4.90 -15.21 13.79
N SER A 92 -5.56 -16.00 12.92
CA SER A 92 -5.82 -17.41 13.24
C SER A 92 -4.46 -18.07 13.46
N THR A 93 -4.20 -18.47 14.70
CA THR A 93 -3.06 -19.30 15.09
C THR A 93 -3.31 -20.73 14.63
#